data_AF-B2FWB5-F1
#
_entry.id   AF-B2FWB5-F1
#
_cell.length_a   1.000
_cell.length_b   1.000
_cell.length_c   1.000
_cell.angle_alpha   90.00
_cell.angle_beta   90.00
_cell.angle_gamma   90.00
#
_symmetry.space_group_name_H-M   'P 1'
#
loop_
_entity.id
_entity.type
_entity.pdbx_description
1 polymer ?
#
loop_
_entity_poly.entity_id
_entity_poly.type
_entity_poly.pdbx_seq_one_letter_code
_entity_poly.pdbx_strand_id
1 'polypeptide(L)'
;GSNRYGFHCGGVLIHNQYVLTAAHCIEGVPSSWIVYQVRLGEFDTTTTIDCVEDDCADPVRDVLINAYVVHPDYYKQNGADYNDIALLQLSETVEFTDFIRPICLPTSEESRTVNLTGKYATVAGWGQTENSTSSTKKLHLRVPVVDNEVCAEAFSSIRLEIIPTQLCAGGEKGKDSCRGDSGGPLMRYGDGR
;
A
#
# COMPACT_ATOMS: atom_id res chain seq x y z
N GLY A 1 5.65 -30.54 -7.41
CA GLY A 1 4.88 -29.80 -6.41
C GLY A 1 4.32 -28.57 -7.09
N SER A 2 3.05 -28.24 -6.88
CA SER A 2 2.44 -27.07 -7.52
C SER A 2 2.96 -25.80 -6.87
N ASN A 3 3.60 -24.93 -7.65
CA ASN A 3 3.89 -23.57 -7.23
C ASN A 3 2.54 -22.88 -6.97
N ARG A 4 2.32 -22.44 -5.72
CA ARG A 4 1.13 -21.67 -5.34
C ARG A 4 1.47 -20.19 -5.45
N TYR A 5 0.68 -19.46 -6.22
CA TYR A 5 0.75 -18.01 -6.31
C TYR A 5 -0.34 -17.39 -5.44
N GLY A 6 -0.08 -16.22 -4.88
CA GLY A 6 -1.04 -15.46 -4.10
C GLY A 6 -0.58 -14.01 -3.91
N PHE A 7 -1.54 -13.11 -3.75
CA PHE A 7 -1.27 -11.71 -3.43
C PHE A 7 -1.22 -11.55 -1.91
N HIS A 8 -0.13 -10.96 -1.41
CA HIS A 8 0.13 -10.87 0.02
C HIS A 8 0.33 -9.45 0.55
N CYS A 9 0.78 -8.56 -0.34
CA CYS A 9 0.96 -7.15 -0.07
C CYS A 9 0.43 -6.33 -1.25
N GLY A 10 0.09 -5.09 -0.95
CA GLY A 10 -0.13 -4.03 -1.92
C GLY A 10 1.16 -3.26 -2.23
N GLY A 11 0.99 -2.25 -3.06
CA GLY A 11 2.02 -1.30 -3.44
C GLY A 11 1.39 -0.23 -4.34
N VAL A 12 2.17 0.79 -4.68
CA VAL A 12 1.71 1.87 -5.55
C VAL A 12 2.74 2.17 -6.63
N LEU A 13 2.28 2.32 -7.87
CA LEU A 13 3.13 2.74 -8.97
C LEU A 13 3.57 4.18 -8.74
N ILE A 14 4.86 4.47 -8.80
CA ILE A 14 5.42 5.83 -8.67
C ILE A 14 6.18 6.29 -9.93
N HIS A 15 6.49 5.33 -10.80
CA HIS A 15 7.17 5.52 -12.08
C HIS A 15 6.76 4.37 -13.01
N ASN A 16 6.99 4.47 -14.33
CA ASN A 16 6.67 3.40 -15.28
C ASN A 16 7.46 2.09 -15.08
N GLN A 17 8.40 2.04 -14.14
CA GLN A 17 9.23 0.87 -13.85
C GLN A 17 9.47 0.66 -12.35
N TYR A 18 8.81 1.44 -11.48
CA TYR A 18 8.98 1.34 -10.03
C TYR A 18 7.65 1.36 -9.30
N VAL A 19 7.50 0.38 -8.42
CA VAL A 19 6.42 0.28 -7.44
C VAL A 19 7.03 0.53 -6.05
N LEU A 20 6.40 1.40 -5.28
CA LEU A 20 6.70 1.63 -3.87
C LEU A 20 5.85 0.69 -3.01
N THR A 21 6.46 0.07 -2.01
CA THR A 21 5.80 -0.82 -1.05
C THR A 21 6.51 -0.75 0.31
N ALA A 22 6.08 -1.56 1.28
CA ALA A 22 6.73 -1.70 2.57
C ALA A 22 7.89 -2.70 2.52
N ALA A 23 8.92 -2.49 3.36
CA ALA A 23 10.05 -3.41 3.46
C ALA A 23 9.65 -4.78 4.02
N HIS A 24 8.70 -4.82 4.96
CA HIS A 24 8.20 -6.08 5.51
C HIS A 24 7.50 -6.96 4.45
N CYS A 25 7.06 -6.39 3.33
CA CYS A 25 6.51 -7.17 2.21
C CYS A 25 7.57 -7.99 1.46
N ILE A 26 8.85 -7.74 1.75
CA ILE A 26 10.00 -8.43 1.18
C ILE A 26 10.74 -9.21 2.27
N GLU A 27 11.08 -8.58 3.38
CA GLU A 27 11.88 -9.20 4.45
C GLU A 27 11.02 -9.82 5.57
N GLY A 28 9.73 -9.47 5.63
CA GLY A 28 8.79 -9.98 6.62
C GLY A 28 7.98 -11.20 6.17
N VAL A 29 8.13 -11.64 4.92
CA VAL A 29 7.46 -12.84 4.41
C VAL A 29 8.23 -14.12 4.74
N PRO A 30 7.58 -15.30 4.78
CA PRO A 30 8.27 -16.58 4.96
C PRO A 30 9.43 -16.76 3.96
N SER A 31 10.56 -17.30 4.43
CA SER A 31 11.76 -17.51 3.59
C SER A 31 11.57 -18.44 2.40
N SER A 32 10.47 -19.20 2.37
CA SER A 32 10.08 -20.04 1.24
C SER A 32 9.33 -19.27 0.14
N TRP A 33 8.97 -18.01 0.37
CA TRP A 33 8.23 -17.19 -0.58
C TRP A 33 9.19 -16.32 -1.39
N ILE A 34 8.77 -16.02 -2.61
CA ILE A 34 9.50 -15.16 -3.54
C ILE A 34 8.54 -14.05 -3.95
N VAL A 35 8.98 -12.79 -3.81
CA VAL A 35 8.26 -11.65 -4.37
C VAL A 35 8.45 -11.69 -5.88
N TYR A 36 7.49 -12.27 -6.60
CA TYR A 36 7.67 -12.71 -7.98
C TYR A 36 7.18 -11.69 -9.02
N GLN A 37 6.01 -11.10 -8.80
CA GLN A 37 5.38 -10.19 -9.75
C GLN A 37 4.53 -9.14 -9.05
N VAL A 38 4.20 -8.07 -9.77
CA VAL A 38 3.14 -7.11 -9.43
C VAL A 38 2.00 -7.24 -10.43
N ARG A 39 0.77 -6.92 -9.99
CA ARG A 39 -0.39 -6.75 -10.88
C ARG A 39 -0.85 -5.31 -10.87
N LEU A 40 -1.02 -4.71 -12.05
CA LEU A 40 -1.47 -3.34 -12.25
C LEU A 40 -2.81 -3.30 -12.99
N GLY A 41 -3.59 -2.23 -12.80
CA GLY A 41 -4.89 -2.04 -13.45
C GLY A 41 -6.04 -2.87 -12.87
N GLU A 42 -5.80 -3.61 -11.77
CA GLU A 42 -6.78 -4.51 -11.16
C GLU A 42 -7.91 -3.76 -10.45
N PHE A 43 -9.13 -4.31 -10.51
CA PHE A 43 -10.27 -3.92 -9.69
C PHE A 43 -10.99 -5.14 -9.11
N ASP A 44 -11.48 -6.10 -9.92
CA ASP A 44 -12.05 -7.37 -9.46
C ASP A 44 -11.12 -8.55 -9.77
N THR A 45 -10.47 -9.05 -8.71
CA THR A 45 -9.48 -10.14 -8.79
C THR A 45 -9.98 -11.48 -9.33
N THR A 46 -11.29 -11.61 -9.54
CA THR A 46 -11.91 -12.80 -10.16
C THR A 46 -12.01 -12.71 -11.68
N THR A 47 -11.77 -11.54 -12.26
CA THR A 47 -11.84 -11.25 -13.69
C THR A 47 -10.52 -10.70 -14.20
N THR A 48 -10.30 -10.82 -15.52
CA THR A 48 -9.11 -10.25 -16.18
C THR A 48 -9.39 -8.91 -16.83
N ILE A 49 -10.67 -8.64 -17.10
CA ILE A 49 -11.20 -7.41 -17.70
C ILE A 49 -12.44 -7.06 -16.89
N ASP A 50 -12.45 -5.84 -16.37
CA ASP A 50 -13.53 -5.32 -15.53
C ASP A 50 -14.37 -4.34 -16.34
N CYS A 51 -15.68 -4.57 -16.39
CA CYS A 51 -16.61 -3.74 -17.16
C CYS A 51 -17.75 -3.20 -16.29
N VAL A 52 -18.16 -1.98 -16.57
CA VAL A 52 -19.39 -1.37 -16.06
C VAL A 52 -20.25 -1.02 -17.28
N GLU A 53 -21.36 -1.73 -17.44
CA GLU A 53 -22.18 -1.66 -18.66
C GLU A 53 -21.33 -2.01 -19.90
N ASP A 54 -21.25 -1.12 -20.89
CA ASP A 54 -20.48 -1.30 -22.13
C ASP A 54 -19.06 -0.70 -22.05
N ASP A 55 -18.68 -0.08 -20.93
CA ASP A 55 -17.36 0.52 -20.70
C ASP A 55 -16.47 -0.46 -19.92
N CYS A 56 -15.35 -0.85 -20.52
CA CYS A 56 -14.43 -1.85 -19.98
C CYS A 56 -13.04 -1.26 -19.77
N ALA A 57 -12.40 -1.64 -18.67
CA ALA A 57 -11.01 -1.34 -18.44
C ALA A 57 -10.09 -2.13 -19.38
N ASP A 58 -8.85 -1.66 -19.53
CA ASP A 58 -7.79 -2.47 -20.13
C ASP A 58 -7.57 -3.75 -19.30
N PRO A 59 -7.14 -4.87 -19.91
CA PRO A 59 -6.78 -6.07 -19.18
C PRO A 59 -5.72 -5.80 -18.11
N VAL A 60 -5.81 -6.50 -16.97
CA VAL A 60 -4.81 -6.40 -15.91
C VAL A 60 -3.41 -6.71 -16.44
N ARG A 61 -2.40 -6.00 -15.92
CA ARG A 61 -1.01 -6.19 -16.32
C ARG A 61 -0.20 -6.82 -15.20
N ASP A 62 0.15 -8.09 -15.39
CA ASP A 62 1.11 -8.82 -14.55
C ASP A 62 2.55 -8.58 -15.05
N VAL A 63 3.43 -8.11 -14.17
CA VAL A 63 4.83 -7.76 -14.51
C VAL A 63 5.78 -8.39 -13.50
N LEU A 64 6.79 -9.10 -13.99
CA LEU A 64 7.80 -9.72 -13.13
C LEU A 64 8.68 -8.68 -12.45
N ILE A 65 9.14 -9.00 -11.25
CA ILE A 65 10.09 -8.18 -10.49
C ILE A 65 11.52 -8.53 -10.92
N ASN A 66 12.29 -7.53 -11.33
CA ASN A 66 13.70 -7.67 -11.69
C ASN A 66 14.61 -7.61 -10.47
N ALA A 67 14.33 -6.64 -9.60
CA ALA A 67 15.09 -6.40 -8.38
C ALA A 67 14.22 -5.66 -7.37
N TYR A 68 14.67 -5.63 -6.13
CA TYR A 68 14.09 -4.81 -5.08
C TYR A 68 15.19 -4.08 -4.30
N VAL A 69 14.82 -2.94 -3.72
CA VAL A 69 15.69 -2.13 -2.85
C VAL A 69 14.93 -1.90 -1.56
N VAL A 70 15.35 -2.59 -0.49
CA VAL A 70 14.86 -2.35 0.87
C VAL A 70 15.63 -1.17 1.46
N HIS A 71 14.96 -0.33 2.26
CA HIS A 71 15.63 0.76 2.96
C HIS A 71 16.81 0.22 3.80
N PRO A 72 18.03 0.77 3.68
CA PRO A 72 19.22 0.22 4.33
C PRO A 72 19.12 0.23 5.87
N ASP A 73 18.37 1.19 6.42
CA ASP A 73 18.12 1.29 7.85
C ASP A 73 16.78 0.65 8.28
N TYR A 74 16.21 -0.27 7.48
CA TYR A 74 15.03 -1.03 7.90
C TYR A 74 15.37 -1.93 9.09
N TYR A 75 14.53 -1.90 10.13
CA TYR A 75 14.68 -2.80 11.27
C TYR A 75 13.35 -3.09 11.96
N LYS A 76 13.33 -4.18 12.75
CA LYS A 76 12.21 -4.57 13.60
C LYS A 76 12.57 -4.46 15.07
N GLN A 77 11.68 -3.89 15.87
CA GLN A 77 11.84 -3.84 17.32
C GLN A 77 10.48 -3.94 17.99
N ASN A 78 10.35 -4.78 19.02
CA ASN A 78 9.11 -4.99 19.78
C ASN A 78 7.86 -5.28 18.92
N GLY A 79 8.05 -5.93 17.76
CA GLY A 79 6.96 -6.25 16.83
C GLY A 79 6.52 -5.09 15.92
N ALA A 80 7.22 -3.95 15.96
CA ALA A 80 7.03 -2.83 15.04
C ALA A 80 8.12 -2.79 13.95
N ASP A 81 7.75 -2.27 12.80
CA ASP A 81 8.60 -2.07 11.63
C ASP A 81 9.00 -0.59 11.52
N TYR A 82 10.31 -0.33 11.35
CA TYR A 82 10.90 1.01 11.28
C TYR A 82 11.65 1.20 9.97
N ASN A 83 11.55 2.39 9.36
CA ASN A 83 11.99 2.66 7.99
C ASN A 83 11.43 1.63 6.99
N ASP A 84 10.15 1.29 7.18
CA ASP A 84 9.45 0.21 6.49
C ASP A 84 9.05 0.61 5.06
N ILE A 85 10.05 0.77 4.20
CA ILE A 85 9.88 1.22 2.81
C ILE A 85 10.81 0.45 1.89
N ALA A 86 10.29 0.08 0.72
CA ALA A 86 11.06 -0.58 -0.32
C ALA A 86 10.57 -0.21 -1.72
N LEU A 87 11.48 -0.31 -2.69
CA LEU A 87 11.18 -0.17 -4.11
C LEU A 87 11.26 -1.52 -4.79
N LEU A 88 10.27 -1.82 -5.63
CA LEU A 88 10.29 -2.94 -6.57
C LEU A 88 10.61 -2.38 -7.97
N GLN A 89 11.69 -2.86 -8.57
CA GLN A 89 12.03 -2.57 -9.96
C GLN A 89 11.35 -3.60 -10.87
N LEU A 90 10.55 -3.11 -11.81
CA LEU A 90 9.86 -3.96 -12.78
C LEU A 90 10.83 -4.43 -13.88
N SER A 91 10.64 -5.66 -14.35
CA SER A 91 11.42 -6.27 -15.44
C SER A 91 11.24 -5.60 -16.80
N GLU A 92 10.13 -4.88 -16.98
CA GLU A 92 9.82 -4.09 -18.16
C GLU A 92 9.10 -2.81 -17.76
N THR A 93 9.15 -1.80 -18.63
CA THR A 93 8.38 -0.56 -18.46
C THR A 93 6.91 -0.81 -18.74
N VAL A 94 6.04 -0.16 -17.97
CA VAL A 94 4.59 -0.24 -18.11
C VAL A 94 4.06 1.03 -18.78
N GLU A 95 3.24 0.86 -19.81
CA GLU A 95 2.56 1.97 -20.46
C GLU A 95 1.45 2.52 -19.56
N PHE A 96 1.32 3.84 -19.51
CA PHE A 96 0.26 4.48 -18.74
C PHE A 96 -1.03 4.48 -19.53
N THR A 97 -2.12 4.11 -18.87
CA THR A 97 -3.47 4.11 -19.42
C THR A 97 -4.41 4.90 -18.50
N ASP A 98 -5.72 4.85 -18.73
CA ASP A 98 -6.68 5.45 -17.81
C ASP A 98 -6.79 4.66 -16.49
N PHE A 99 -6.38 3.39 -16.48
CA PHE A 99 -6.47 2.48 -15.34
C PHE A 99 -5.10 2.17 -14.70
N ILE A 100 -4.00 2.51 -15.38
CA ILE A 100 -2.63 2.36 -14.86
C ILE A 100 -1.92 3.70 -14.91
N ARG A 101 -1.79 4.35 -13.75
CA ARG A 101 -1.06 5.62 -13.59
C ARG A 101 -0.28 5.68 -12.29
N PRO A 102 0.87 6.38 -12.26
CA PRO A 102 1.63 6.55 -11.04
C PRO A 102 0.97 7.58 -10.11
N ILE A 103 1.12 7.40 -8.81
CA ILE A 103 0.81 8.43 -7.81
C ILE A 103 1.94 9.47 -7.75
N CYS A 104 1.60 10.67 -7.30
CA CYS A 104 2.59 11.70 -6.97
C CYS A 104 3.25 11.43 -5.62
N LEU A 105 4.53 11.78 -5.48
CA LEU A 105 5.26 11.74 -4.21
C LEU A 105 5.40 13.15 -3.62
N PRO A 106 5.32 13.32 -2.28
CA PRO A 106 5.52 14.61 -1.61
C PRO A 106 7.01 14.99 -1.63
N THR A 107 7.45 15.56 -2.74
CA THR A 107 8.88 15.88 -2.96
C THR A 107 9.25 17.32 -2.64
N SER A 108 8.27 18.24 -2.58
CA SER A 108 8.50 19.62 -2.16
C SER A 108 8.60 19.73 -0.64
N GLU A 109 9.37 20.71 -0.15
CA GLU A 109 9.48 20.98 1.29
C GLU A 109 8.10 21.24 1.91
N GLU A 110 7.29 22.08 1.27
CA GLU A 110 5.91 22.36 1.68
C GLU A 110 5.06 21.10 1.84
N SER A 111 5.12 20.18 0.87
CA SER A 111 4.37 18.92 0.92
C SER A 111 4.85 17.96 2.02
N ARG A 112 6.10 18.09 2.48
CA ARG A 112 6.68 17.25 3.53
C ARG A 112 6.45 17.82 4.93
N THR A 113 6.29 19.13 5.06
CA THR A 113 6.10 19.81 6.34
C THR A 113 4.64 20.16 6.66
N VAL A 114 3.72 19.88 5.73
CA VAL A 114 2.30 20.15 5.95
C VAL A 114 1.76 19.32 7.12
N ASN A 115 1.13 20.00 8.08
CA ASN A 115 0.44 19.31 9.16
C ASN A 115 -0.86 18.68 8.63
N LEU A 116 -0.91 17.36 8.60
CA LEU A 116 -2.05 16.59 8.13
C LEU A 116 -3.03 16.22 9.24
N THR A 117 -2.73 16.46 10.52
CA THR A 117 -3.59 16.09 11.66
C THR A 117 -5.02 16.63 11.48
N GLY A 118 -6.00 15.74 11.66
CA GLY A 118 -7.43 16.02 11.46
C GLY A 118 -7.87 16.12 10.00
N LYS A 119 -6.96 16.05 9.03
CA LYS A 119 -7.30 15.90 7.62
C LYS A 119 -7.61 14.45 7.32
N TYR A 120 -8.47 14.22 6.34
CA TYR A 120 -8.79 12.88 5.87
C TYR A 120 -7.86 12.45 4.73
N ALA A 121 -7.39 11.22 4.83
CA ALA A 121 -6.70 10.50 3.77
C ALA A 121 -7.53 9.28 3.35
N THR A 122 -7.19 8.70 2.21
CA THR A 122 -7.86 7.55 1.61
C THR A 122 -6.90 6.37 1.60
N VAL A 123 -7.35 5.24 2.12
CA VAL A 123 -6.72 3.93 1.91
C VAL A 123 -7.53 3.18 0.86
N ALA A 124 -6.87 2.39 0.03
CA ALA A 124 -7.54 1.55 -0.97
C ALA A 124 -6.80 0.22 -1.15
N GLY A 125 -7.57 -0.84 -1.37
CA GLY A 125 -7.02 -2.17 -1.62
C GLY A 125 -8.09 -3.26 -1.56
N TRP A 126 -7.63 -4.50 -1.37
CA TRP A 126 -8.46 -5.73 -1.38
C TRP A 126 -8.45 -6.43 -0.02
N GLY A 127 -8.05 -5.71 1.03
CA GLY A 127 -7.93 -6.22 2.37
C GLY A 127 -9.23 -6.83 2.93
N GLN A 128 -9.09 -7.55 4.05
CA GLN A 128 -10.20 -8.24 4.70
C GLN A 128 -11.35 -7.28 5.03
N THR A 129 -12.55 -7.65 4.62
CA THR A 129 -13.79 -6.96 5.01
C THR A 129 -14.20 -7.33 6.43
N GLU A 130 -15.26 -6.70 6.97
CA GLU A 130 -15.83 -7.00 8.29
C GLU A 130 -16.15 -8.50 8.51
N ASN A 131 -16.29 -9.27 7.42
CA ASN A 131 -16.53 -10.72 7.44
C ASN A 131 -15.25 -11.57 7.42
N SER A 132 -14.07 -11.00 7.70
CA SER A 132 -12.76 -11.68 7.71
C SER A 132 -12.36 -12.33 6.38
N THR A 133 -13.04 -11.98 5.28
CA THR A 133 -12.78 -12.47 3.93
C THR A 133 -12.22 -11.32 3.09
N SER A 134 -11.13 -11.55 2.35
CA SER A 134 -10.62 -10.59 1.38
C SER A 134 -11.69 -10.25 0.36
N SER A 135 -11.81 -8.97 0.01
CA SER A 135 -12.74 -8.54 -1.03
C SER A 135 -12.17 -8.91 -2.40
N THR A 136 -13.00 -9.48 -3.29
CA THR A 136 -12.56 -9.69 -4.68
C THR A 136 -12.44 -8.36 -5.41
N LYS A 137 -13.29 -7.39 -5.06
CA LYS A 137 -13.31 -6.02 -5.61
C LYS A 137 -12.51 -5.06 -4.75
N LYS A 138 -11.79 -4.13 -5.37
CA LYS A 138 -11.07 -3.07 -4.67
C LYS A 138 -12.06 -2.19 -3.91
N LEU A 139 -11.77 -1.97 -2.63
CA LEU A 139 -12.50 -1.06 -1.76
C LEU A 139 -11.63 0.13 -1.41
N HIS A 140 -12.27 1.20 -0.95
CA HIS A 140 -11.57 2.34 -0.40
C HIS A 140 -12.29 2.87 0.84
N LEU A 141 -11.52 3.48 1.74
CA LEU A 141 -12.02 4.06 2.97
C LEU A 141 -11.31 5.38 3.25
N ARG A 142 -12.05 6.35 3.78
CA ARG A 142 -11.49 7.61 4.26
C ARG A 142 -11.30 7.57 5.77
N VAL A 143 -10.08 7.84 6.20
CA VAL A 143 -9.66 7.84 7.61
C VAL A 143 -9.03 9.20 7.98
N PRO A 144 -9.25 9.71 9.20
CA PRO A 144 -8.58 10.90 9.66
C PRO A 144 -7.12 10.60 9.99
N VAL A 145 -6.22 11.53 9.68
CA VAL A 145 -4.85 11.52 10.21
C VAL A 145 -4.90 11.95 11.67
N VAL A 146 -4.21 11.21 12.52
CA VAL A 146 -4.18 11.36 13.98
C VAL A 146 -2.80 11.84 14.38
N ASP A 147 -2.77 12.70 15.40
CA ASP A 147 -1.51 13.16 15.97
C ASP A 147 -0.71 11.99 16.56
N ASN A 148 0.61 11.98 16.33
CA ASN A 148 1.46 10.88 16.77
C ASN A 148 1.56 10.76 18.30
N GLU A 149 1.40 11.85 19.07
CA GLU A 149 1.40 11.79 20.54
C GLU A 149 0.13 11.08 21.04
N VAL A 150 -1.02 11.43 20.47
CA VAL A 150 -2.31 10.76 20.76
C VAL A 150 -2.25 9.28 20.38
N CYS A 151 -1.63 8.98 19.25
CA CYS A 151 -1.40 7.62 18.79
C CYS A 151 -0.50 6.82 19.74
N ALA A 152 0.62 7.41 20.18
CA ALA A 152 1.53 6.79 21.12
C ALA A 152 0.85 6.48 22.47
N GLU A 153 -0.03 7.36 22.96
CA GLU A 153 -0.82 7.11 24.16
C GLU A 153 -1.74 5.89 24.00
N ALA A 154 -2.40 5.77 22.85
CA ALA A 154 -3.27 4.62 22.55
C ALA A 154 -2.49 3.29 22.48
N PHE A 155 -1.22 3.31 22.04
CA PHE A 155 -0.35 2.13 21.97
C PHE A 155 0.53 1.91 23.21
N SER A 156 0.38 2.74 24.26
CA SER A 156 1.21 2.68 25.47
C SER A 156 1.22 1.31 26.15
N SER A 157 0.09 0.59 26.12
CA SER A 157 -0.07 -0.74 26.71
C SER A 157 0.81 -1.82 26.08
N ILE A 158 1.17 -1.68 24.80
CA ILE A 158 2.03 -2.62 24.07
C ILE A 158 3.48 -2.12 23.93
N ARG A 159 3.82 -0.98 24.55
CA ARG A 159 5.16 -0.35 24.52
C ARG A 159 5.70 -0.16 23.10
N LEU A 160 4.83 0.15 22.16
CA LEU A 160 5.21 0.48 20.79
C LEU A 160 5.62 1.95 20.75
N GLU A 161 6.81 2.22 20.22
CA GLU A 161 7.33 3.56 20.03
C GLU A 161 6.97 4.08 18.64
N ILE A 162 6.20 5.18 18.59
CA ILE A 162 5.90 5.91 17.35
C ILE A 162 6.99 6.96 17.13
N ILE A 163 7.67 6.90 15.98
CA ILE A 163 8.77 7.82 15.66
C ILE A 163 8.38 8.85 14.58
N PRO A 164 9.13 9.95 14.39
CA PRO A 164 8.78 11.01 13.44
C PRO A 164 8.69 10.57 11.97
N THR A 165 9.25 9.42 11.59
CA THR A 165 9.13 8.86 10.24
C THR A 165 7.86 8.03 10.02
N GLN A 166 6.98 7.99 11.02
CA GLN A 166 5.67 7.32 10.96
C GLN A 166 4.53 8.34 11.08
N LEU A 167 3.37 7.97 10.56
CA LEU A 167 2.14 8.76 10.63
C LEU A 167 0.99 7.85 11.04
N CYS A 168 0.15 8.31 11.97
CA CYS A 168 -1.04 7.58 12.38
C CYS A 168 -2.29 8.06 11.64
N ALA A 169 -3.17 7.11 11.28
CA ALA A 169 -4.46 7.41 10.69
C ALA A 169 -5.51 6.38 11.12
N GLY A 170 -6.76 6.80 11.29
CA GLY A 170 -7.86 5.94 11.74
C GLY A 170 -8.35 6.24 13.16
N GLY A 171 -8.73 5.19 13.89
CA GLY A 171 -9.30 5.31 15.24
C GLY A 171 -10.82 5.54 15.29
N GLU A 172 -11.49 5.58 14.13
CA GLU A 172 -12.94 5.68 14.04
C GLU A 172 -13.58 4.28 14.12
N LYS A 173 -14.56 4.09 15.00
CA LYS A 173 -15.23 2.80 15.17
C LYS A 173 -15.88 2.33 13.85
N GLY A 174 -15.60 1.10 13.45
CA GLY A 174 -16.13 0.50 12.21
C GLY A 174 -15.41 0.95 10.94
N LYS A 175 -14.27 1.65 11.07
CA LYS A 175 -13.43 2.08 9.96
C LYS A 175 -12.01 1.61 10.19
N ASP A 176 -11.64 0.49 9.59
CA ASP A 176 -10.32 -0.11 9.77
C ASP A 176 -9.71 -0.50 8.42
N SER A 177 -8.38 -0.46 8.35
CA SER A 177 -7.59 -1.03 7.26
C SER A 177 -7.15 -2.43 7.67
N CYS A 178 -7.46 -3.44 6.87
CA CYS A 178 -7.28 -4.83 7.28
C CYS A 178 -6.16 -5.53 6.49
N ARG A 179 -5.92 -6.81 6.82
CA ARG A 179 -4.95 -7.67 6.13
C ARG A 179 -5.23 -7.73 4.63
N GLY A 180 -4.20 -7.47 3.82
CA GLY A 180 -4.26 -7.43 2.34
C GLY A 180 -3.98 -6.04 1.76
N ASP A 181 -4.12 -4.98 2.57
CA ASP A 181 -3.70 -3.62 2.21
C ASP A 181 -2.26 -3.30 2.66
N SER A 182 -1.55 -4.28 3.24
CA SER A 182 -0.19 -4.11 3.77
C SER A 182 0.77 -3.66 2.68
N GLY A 183 1.54 -2.60 2.93
CA GLY A 183 2.41 -1.98 1.92
C GLY A 183 1.67 -1.17 0.84
N GLY A 184 0.34 -1.10 0.89
CA GLY A 184 -0.49 -0.22 0.08
C GLY A 184 -0.41 1.25 0.52
N PRO A 185 -0.88 2.18 -0.32
CA PRO A 185 -0.70 3.61 -0.08
C PRO A 185 -1.77 4.21 0.87
N LEU A 186 -1.34 5.17 1.70
CA LEU A 186 -2.22 6.18 2.29
C LEU A 186 -2.16 7.44 1.41
N MET A 187 -3.29 7.81 0.82
CA MET A 187 -3.34 8.79 -0.27
C MET A 187 -4.15 10.03 0.12
N ARG A 188 -3.78 11.18 -0.41
CA ARG A 188 -4.55 12.42 -0.29
C ARG A 188 -4.46 13.20 -1.58
N TYR A 189 -5.58 13.78 -1.99
CA TYR A 189 -5.60 14.74 -3.10
C TYR A 189 -4.81 16.01 -2.72
N GLY A 190 -3.88 16.41 -3.57
CA GLY A 190 -3.00 17.56 -3.40
C GLY A 190 -2.62 18.15 -4.76
N ASP A 191 -2.56 19.48 -4.86
CA ASP A 191 -2.13 20.19 -6.08
C ASP A 191 -2.88 19.79 -7.37
N GLY A 192 -4.17 19.45 -7.25
CA GLY A 192 -5.02 19.09 -8.39
C GLY A 192 -4.77 17.68 -8.95
N ARG A 193 -4.07 16.81 -8.21
CA ARG A 193 -3.89 15.39 -8.50
C ARG A 193 -4.12 14.52 -7.27
#